data_AF-A0A2M6XRW4-F1
#
_entry.id   AF-A0A2M6XRW4-F1
#
_cell.length_a   1.000
_cell.length_b   1.000
_cell.length_c   1.000
_cell.angle_alpha   90.00
_cell.angle_beta   90.00
_cell.angle_gamma   90.00
#
_symmetry.space_group_name_H-M   'P 1'
#
loop_
_entity.id
_entity.type
_entity.pdbx_description
1 polymer ?
#
loop_
_entity_poly.entity_id
_entity_poly.type
_entity_poly.pdbx_seq_one_letter_code
_entity_poly.pdbx_strand_id
1 'polypeptide(L)'
;MKNNNNNFKELEDKVMSEIKSGRVKLHPKYVFLVKKLGLNSGIILTVILAILFFSLAIFYMRTADSLEYLSFGKAGILAFLESFPYLLVVSLILFLFATGYLITKTEWSYKKPFKYFALVILVFVLVMGSIAAYSGLSENI
;
A
#
# COMPACT_ATOMS: atom_id res chain seq x y z
N MET A 1 39.45 8.07 -37.94
CA MET A 1 38.25 8.45 -37.17
C MET A 1 37.12 7.51 -37.59
N LYS A 2 36.72 6.55 -36.74
CA LYS A 2 35.69 5.55 -37.06
C LYS A 2 34.32 6.24 -37.04
N ASN A 3 33.63 6.24 -38.17
CA ASN A 3 32.40 6.99 -38.43
C ASN A 3 31.23 6.43 -37.58
N ASN A 4 30.84 7.15 -36.51
CA ASN A 4 29.77 6.77 -35.57
C ASN A 4 28.40 6.59 -36.25
N ASN A 5 28.19 7.16 -37.44
CA ASN A 5 26.92 7.06 -38.18
C ASN A 5 26.65 5.65 -38.70
N ASN A 6 27.69 4.83 -38.89
CA ASN A 6 27.54 3.47 -39.42
C ASN A 6 26.96 2.52 -38.36
N ASN A 7 27.37 2.68 -37.10
CA ASN A 7 26.88 1.86 -35.98
C ASN A 7 25.39 2.11 -35.69
N PHE A 8 24.92 3.36 -35.84
CA PHE A 8 23.51 3.69 -35.64
C PHE A 8 22.62 3.08 -36.72
N LYS A 9 23.06 3.15 -37.99
CA LYS A 9 22.36 2.48 -39.10
C LYS A 9 22.32 0.96 -38.92
N GLU A 10 23.42 0.35 -38.52
CA GLU A 10 23.47 -1.09 -38.27
C GLU A 10 22.53 -1.52 -37.14
N LEU A 11 22.42 -0.72 -36.08
CA LEU A 11 21.51 -0.97 -34.97
C LEU A 11 20.05 -0.77 -35.40
N GLU A 12 19.75 0.28 -36.15
CA GLU A 12 18.44 0.57 -36.71
C GLU A 12 17.97 -0.55 -37.64
N ASP A 13 18.83 -0.97 -38.58
CA ASP A 13 18.54 -2.05 -39.53
C ASP A 13 18.33 -3.38 -38.81
N LYS A 14 19.13 -3.66 -37.77
CA LYS A 14 18.97 -4.86 -36.94
C LYS A 14 17.62 -4.86 -36.21
N VAL A 15 17.28 -3.76 -35.53
CA VAL A 15 16.00 -3.59 -34.84
C VAL A 15 14.83 -3.68 -35.82
N MET A 16 14.93 -3.04 -36.98
CA MET A 16 13.92 -3.06 -38.02
C MET A 16 13.73 -4.46 -38.61
N SER A 17 14.83 -5.22 -38.79
CA SER A 17 14.77 -6.62 -39.24
C SER A 17 14.07 -7.52 -38.21
N GLU A 18 14.29 -7.29 -36.92
CA GLU A 18 13.64 -8.04 -35.85
C GLU A 18 12.15 -7.72 -35.76
N ILE A 19 11.77 -6.46 -35.93
CA ILE A 19 10.37 -6.01 -36.01
C ILE A 19 9.67 -6.66 -37.22
N LYS A 20 10.27 -6.58 -38.41
CA LYS A 20 9.71 -7.17 -39.65
C LYS A 20 9.63 -8.69 -39.60
N SER A 21 10.58 -9.35 -38.92
CA SER A 21 10.58 -10.81 -38.74
C SER A 21 9.49 -11.34 -37.80
N GLY A 22 8.69 -10.46 -37.20
CA GLY A 22 7.62 -10.84 -36.26
C GLY A 22 8.13 -11.40 -34.92
N ARG A 23 9.46 -11.41 -34.70
CA ARG A 23 10.10 -11.84 -33.44
C ARG A 23 9.83 -10.86 -32.30
N VAL A 24 9.52 -9.59 -32.62
CA VAL A 24 9.12 -8.56 -31.65
C VAL A 24 7.59 -8.49 -31.58
N LYS A 25 7.00 -9.12 -30.55
CA LYS A 25 5.57 -8.98 -30.26
C LYS A 25 5.26 -7.57 -29.76
N LEU A 26 4.54 -6.79 -30.56
CA LEU A 26 3.93 -5.52 -30.15
C LEU A 26 2.93 -5.80 -29.03
N HIS A 27 3.29 -5.45 -27.80
CA HIS A 27 2.36 -5.53 -26.67
C HIS A 27 1.40 -4.33 -26.74
N PRO A 28 0.08 -4.52 -26.60
CA PRO A 28 -0.89 -3.43 -26.66
C PRO A 28 -0.60 -2.40 -25.57
N LYS A 29 -0.63 -1.09 -25.91
CA LYS A 29 -0.43 0.01 -24.95
C LYS A 29 -1.37 -0.07 -23.74
N TYR A 30 -2.56 -0.64 -23.91
CA TYR A 30 -3.54 -0.86 -22.84
C TYR A 30 -3.04 -1.77 -21.71
N VAL A 31 -2.23 -2.78 -22.02
CA VAL A 31 -1.68 -3.71 -21.00
C VAL A 31 -0.74 -2.97 -20.05
N PHE A 32 0.06 -2.03 -20.58
CA PHE A 32 0.91 -1.16 -19.78
C PHE A 32 0.10 -0.17 -18.93
N LEU A 33 -0.99 0.37 -19.50
CA LEU A 33 -1.85 1.32 -18.80
C LEU A 33 -2.60 0.66 -17.64
N VAL A 34 -3.19 -0.52 -17.86
CA VAL A 34 -3.88 -1.32 -16.83
C VAL A 34 -2.91 -1.73 -15.73
N LYS A 35 -1.69 -2.15 -16.07
CA LYS A 35 -0.67 -2.51 -15.07
C LYS A 35 -0.30 -1.32 -14.17
N LYS A 36 -0.14 -0.13 -14.76
CA LYS A 36 0.22 1.08 -14.00
C LYS A 36 -0.95 1.60 -13.17
N LEU A 37 -2.16 1.61 -13.73
CA LEU A 37 -3.38 2.04 -13.04
C LEU A 37 -3.75 1.06 -11.91
N GLY A 38 -3.65 -0.25 -12.16
CA GLY A 38 -3.95 -1.29 -11.18
C GLY A 38 -3.00 -1.27 -9.98
N LEU A 39 -1.72 -0.98 -10.19
CA LEU A 39 -0.76 -0.86 -9.09
C LEU A 39 -1.09 0.36 -8.20
N ASN A 40 -1.40 1.51 -8.82
CA ASN A 40 -1.74 2.72 -8.10
C ASN A 40 -3.09 2.59 -7.36
N SER A 41 -4.11 2.02 -8.01
CA SER A 41 -5.41 1.80 -7.37
C SER A 41 -5.31 0.80 -6.21
N GLY A 42 -4.49 -0.24 -6.37
CA GLY A 42 -4.20 -1.20 -5.30
C GLY A 42 -3.63 -0.52 -4.06
N ILE A 43 -2.65 0.38 -4.22
CA ILE A 43 -2.06 1.13 -3.09
C ILE A 43 -3.11 1.99 -2.40
N ILE A 44 -3.91 2.73 -3.16
CA ILE A 44 -4.95 3.60 -2.60
C ILE A 44 -5.97 2.75 -1.82
N LEU A 45 -6.41 1.64 -2.39
CA LEU A 45 -7.36 0.74 -1.76
C LEU A 45 -6.82 0.15 -0.45
N THR A 46 -5.58 -0.35 -0.46
CA THR A 46 -4.98 -0.92 0.76
C THR A 46 -4.77 0.12 1.85
N VAL A 47 -4.46 1.38 1.49
CA VAL A 47 -4.36 2.49 2.44
C VAL A 47 -5.73 2.84 3.03
N ILE A 48 -6.78 2.93 2.21
CA ILE A 48 -8.15 3.18 2.68
C ILE A 48 -8.60 2.07 3.63
N LEU A 49 -8.34 0.81 3.29
CA LEU A 49 -8.66 -0.32 4.16
C LEU A 49 -7.88 -0.25 5.47
N ALA A 50 -6.58 0.08 5.44
CA ALA A 50 -5.80 0.28 6.66
C ALA A 50 -6.41 1.37 7.57
N ILE A 51 -6.79 2.52 7.00
CA ILE A 51 -7.46 3.61 7.74
C ILE A 51 -8.77 3.11 8.35
N LEU A 52 -9.58 2.39 7.58
CA LEU A 52 -10.86 1.84 8.02
C LEU A 52 -10.68 0.87 9.18
N PHE A 53 -9.81 -0.14 9.04
CA PHE A 53 -9.56 -1.13 10.10
C PHE A 53 -8.96 -0.53 11.36
N PHE A 54 -8.09 0.48 11.24
CA PHE A 54 -7.60 1.21 12.40
C PHE A 54 -8.73 1.98 13.09
N SER A 55 -9.56 2.68 12.32
CA SER A 55 -10.73 3.41 12.84
C SER A 55 -11.70 2.46 13.58
N LEU A 56 -12.04 1.32 12.96
CA LEU A 56 -12.90 0.31 13.58
C LEU A 56 -12.28 -0.28 14.84
N ALA A 57 -10.95 -0.50 14.88
CA ALA A 57 -10.28 -1.01 16.07
C ALA A 57 -10.43 -0.04 17.25
N ILE A 58 -10.23 1.27 17.00
CA ILE A 58 -10.44 2.31 18.01
C ILE A 58 -11.91 2.37 18.44
N PHE A 59 -12.84 2.33 17.49
CA PHE A 59 -14.28 2.34 17.78
C PHE A 59 -14.66 1.15 18.67
N TYR A 60 -14.28 -0.06 18.29
CA TYR A 60 -14.55 -1.28 19.06
C TYR A 60 -14.01 -1.19 20.50
N MET A 61 -12.76 -0.74 20.66
CA MET A 61 -12.14 -0.59 21.97
C MET A 61 -12.83 0.48 22.83
N ARG A 62 -13.40 1.52 22.22
CA ARG A 62 -14.18 2.55 22.91
C ARG A 62 -15.56 2.04 23.32
N THR A 63 -16.26 1.32 22.45
CA THR A 63 -17.59 0.78 22.76
C THR A 63 -17.55 -0.32 23.81
N ALA A 64 -16.47 -1.11 23.87
CA ALA A 64 -16.28 -2.17 24.84
C ALA A 64 -15.61 -1.69 26.15
N ASP A 65 -15.42 -0.39 26.33
CA ASP A 65 -14.68 0.25 27.44
C ASP A 65 -13.33 -0.44 27.72
N SER A 66 -12.72 -1.03 26.69
CA SER A 66 -11.59 -1.94 26.85
C SER A 66 -10.40 -1.24 27.47
N LEU A 67 -10.23 0.05 27.15
CA LEU A 67 -9.16 0.88 27.69
C LEU A 67 -9.30 1.10 29.21
N GLU A 68 -10.51 1.06 29.77
CA GLU A 68 -10.73 1.20 31.21
C GLU A 68 -10.16 0.02 31.99
N TYR A 69 -10.12 -1.18 31.39
CA TYR A 69 -9.53 -2.35 32.03
C TYR A 69 -8.07 -2.13 32.41
N LEU A 70 -7.31 -1.34 31.65
CA LEU A 70 -5.90 -1.05 31.95
C LEU A 70 -5.69 -0.34 33.30
N SER A 71 -6.73 0.28 33.87
CA SER A 71 -6.67 0.92 35.19
C SER A 71 -6.66 -0.06 36.36
N PHE A 72 -7.07 -1.32 36.17
CA PHE A 72 -7.19 -2.34 37.24
C PHE A 72 -5.91 -3.17 37.46
N GLY A 73 -4.75 -2.66 37.05
CA GLY A 73 -3.47 -3.34 37.23
C GLY A 73 -3.37 -4.66 36.45
N LYS A 74 -2.75 -5.70 37.04
CA LYS A 74 -2.44 -6.96 36.33
C LYS A 74 -3.68 -7.71 35.83
N ALA A 75 -4.75 -7.75 36.62
CA ALA A 75 -6.01 -8.38 36.22
C ALA A 75 -6.68 -7.59 35.08
N GLY A 76 -6.55 -6.25 35.14
CA GLY A 76 -6.98 -5.34 34.09
C GLY A 76 -6.30 -5.57 32.73
N ILE A 77 -4.99 -5.84 32.73
CA ILE A 77 -4.26 -6.16 31.48
C ILE A 77 -4.79 -7.44 30.83
N LEU A 78 -5.13 -8.47 31.63
CA LEU A 78 -5.71 -9.71 31.10
C LEU A 78 -7.09 -9.47 30.48
N ALA A 79 -7.95 -8.71 31.15
CA ALA A 79 -9.26 -8.35 30.62
C ALA A 79 -9.16 -7.50 29.34
N PHE A 80 -8.21 -6.55 29.30
CA PHE A 80 -7.92 -5.78 28.10
C PHE A 80 -7.47 -6.65 26.93
N LEU A 81 -6.60 -7.63 27.18
CA LEU A 81 -6.14 -8.56 26.15
C LEU A 81 -7.31 -9.42 25.66
N GLU A 82 -8.15 -9.92 26.55
CA GLU A 82 -9.33 -10.72 26.17
C GLU A 82 -10.32 -9.92 25.31
N SER A 83 -10.53 -8.63 25.61
CA SER A 83 -11.40 -7.75 24.83
C SER A 83 -10.71 -7.07 23.64
N PHE A 84 -9.44 -7.35 23.38
CA PHE A 84 -8.68 -6.68 22.33
C PHE A 84 -9.17 -7.08 20.94
N PRO A 85 -9.36 -6.14 19.99
CA PRO A 85 -9.85 -6.46 18.64
C PRO A 85 -8.75 -7.06 17.74
N TYR A 86 -8.28 -8.27 18.08
CA TYR A 86 -7.18 -8.93 17.36
C TYR A 86 -7.41 -9.03 15.86
N LEU A 87 -8.63 -9.37 15.43
CA LEU A 87 -8.95 -9.50 14.00
C LEU A 87 -8.81 -8.18 13.24
N LEU A 88 -9.24 -7.06 13.84
CA LEU A 88 -9.13 -5.74 13.23
C LEU A 88 -7.68 -5.29 13.16
N VAL A 89 -6.90 -5.53 14.22
CA VAL A 89 -5.47 -5.19 14.27
C VAL A 89 -4.64 -6.04 13.31
N VAL A 90 -4.90 -7.35 13.22
CA VAL A 90 -4.24 -8.23 12.24
C VAL A 90 -4.58 -7.79 10.82
N SER A 91 -5.82 -7.42 10.55
CA SER A 91 -6.24 -6.91 9.24
C SER A 91 -5.53 -5.60 8.89
N LEU A 92 -5.45 -4.66 9.83
CA LEU A 92 -4.67 -3.42 9.68
C LEU A 92 -3.21 -3.71 9.32
N ILE A 93 -2.55 -4.59 10.09
CA ILE A 93 -1.15 -4.98 9.84
C ILE A 93 -1.01 -5.58 8.44
N LEU A 94 -1.91 -6.47 8.05
CA LEU A 94 -1.94 -7.08 6.72
C LEU A 94 -2.04 -6.02 5.61
N PHE A 95 -2.93 -5.02 5.74
CA PHE A 95 -3.07 -3.96 4.74
C PHE A 95 -1.88 -3.00 4.70
N LEU A 96 -1.23 -2.73 5.84
CA LEU A 96 0.02 -1.98 5.87
C LEU A 96 1.15 -2.74 5.16
N PHE A 97 1.28 -4.05 5.39
CA PHE A 97 2.25 -4.88 4.67
C PHE A 97 1.94 -4.96 3.18
N ALA A 98 0.66 -5.12 2.80
CA ALA A 98 0.24 -5.11 1.40
C ALA A 98 0.58 -3.78 0.73
N THR A 99 0.28 -2.65 1.38
CA THR A 99 0.65 -1.31 0.90
C THR A 99 2.16 -1.20 0.69
N GLY A 100 2.95 -1.60 1.69
CA GLY A 100 4.41 -1.61 1.60
C GLY A 100 4.90 -2.46 0.43
N TYR A 101 4.38 -3.68 0.29
CA TYR A 101 4.71 -4.57 -0.82
C TYR A 101 4.37 -3.97 -2.18
N LEU A 102 3.18 -3.38 -2.36
CA LEU A 102 2.78 -2.75 -3.62
C LEU A 102 3.68 -1.57 -3.96
N ILE A 103 4.06 -0.75 -2.97
CA ILE A 103 4.97 0.38 -3.19
C ILE A 103 6.34 -0.08 -3.68
N THR A 104 6.86 -1.20 -3.18
CA THR A 104 8.14 -1.76 -3.68
C THR A 104 8.08 -2.20 -5.14
N LYS A 105 6.88 -2.49 -5.67
CA LYS A 105 6.67 -2.83 -7.08
C LYS A 105 6.53 -1.59 -7.97
N THR A 106 6.41 -0.40 -7.38
CA THR A 106 6.28 0.88 -8.10
C THR A 106 7.65 1.50 -8.33
N GLU A 107 7.81 2.20 -9.46
CA GLU A 107 9.01 2.99 -9.79
C GLU A 107 9.38 4.04 -8.70
N TRP A 108 8.42 4.41 -7.85
CA TRP A 108 8.62 5.30 -6.70
C TRP A 108 9.58 4.75 -5.64
N SER A 109 9.59 3.44 -5.43
CA SER A 109 10.50 2.81 -4.46
C SER A 109 11.96 2.85 -4.93
N TYR A 110 12.24 3.12 -6.21
CA TYR A 110 13.60 3.15 -6.75
C TYR A 110 14.35 4.45 -6.44
N LYS A 111 13.65 5.56 -6.13
CA LYS A 111 14.25 6.89 -6.00
C LYS A 111 14.46 7.37 -4.55
N LYS A 112 13.85 6.74 -3.56
CA LYS A 112 13.92 7.13 -2.14
C LYS A 112 13.97 5.89 -1.27
N PRO A 113 14.62 5.95 -0.09
CA PRO A 113 14.67 4.78 0.77
C PRO A 113 13.28 4.50 1.34
N PHE A 114 12.86 3.24 1.21
CA PHE A 114 11.53 2.72 1.58
C PHE A 114 11.07 3.12 2.99
N LYS A 115 12.01 3.28 3.94
CA LYS A 115 11.75 3.66 5.33
C LYS A 115 10.97 4.97 5.48
N TYR A 116 11.28 6.00 4.67
CA TYR A 116 10.55 7.27 4.76
C TYR A 116 9.11 7.13 4.30
N PHE A 117 8.86 6.39 3.21
CA PHE A 117 7.51 6.14 2.73
C PHE A 117 6.69 5.33 3.74
N ALA A 118 7.28 4.28 4.31
CA ALA A 118 6.63 3.47 5.34
C ALA A 118 6.24 4.33 6.56
N LEU A 119 7.13 5.22 7.01
CA LEU A 119 6.86 6.11 8.13
C LEU A 119 5.75 7.12 7.81
N VAL A 120 5.78 7.75 6.63
CA VAL A 120 4.75 8.70 6.21
C VAL A 120 3.38 8.02 6.13
N ILE A 121 3.30 6.82 5.54
CA ILE A 121 2.04 6.07 5.44
C ILE A 121 1.55 5.65 6.82
N LEU A 122 2.43 5.18 7.70
CA LEU A 122 2.07 4.81 9.05
C LEU A 122 1.47 6.01 9.81
N VAL A 123 2.15 7.16 9.78
CA VAL A 123 1.64 8.39 10.41
C VAL A 123 0.33 8.82 9.78
N PHE A 124 0.21 8.78 8.45
CA PHE A 124 -1.00 9.15 7.74
C PHE A 124 -2.19 8.26 8.12
N VAL A 125 -2.00 6.94 8.19
CA VAL A 125 -3.04 5.98 8.59
C VAL A 125 -3.48 6.22 10.04
N LEU A 126 -2.53 6.45 10.95
CA LEU A 126 -2.85 6.74 12.35
C LEU A 126 -3.65 8.04 12.51
N VAL A 127 -3.22 9.11 11.82
CA VAL A 127 -3.90 10.42 11.87
C VAL A 127 -5.30 10.31 11.26
N MET A 128 -5.41 9.81 10.03
CA MET A 128 -6.69 9.74 9.33
C MET A 128 -7.67 8.76 9.97
N GLY A 129 -7.18 7.60 10.43
CA GLY A 129 -8.06 6.63 11.09
C GLY A 129 -8.49 7.09 12.47
N SER A 130 -7.65 7.86 13.20
CA SER A 130 -8.10 8.54 14.43
C SER A 130 -9.19 9.56 14.12
N ILE A 131 -8.98 10.44 13.13
CA ILE A 131 -10.00 11.42 12.70
C ILE A 131 -11.30 10.71 12.34
N ALA A 132 -11.25 9.62 11.58
CA ALA A 132 -12.41 8.82 11.19
C ALA A 132 -13.13 8.16 12.39
N ALA A 133 -12.38 7.74 13.41
CA ALA A 133 -12.94 7.15 14.62
C ALA A 133 -13.67 8.17 15.50
N TYR A 134 -13.25 9.44 15.49
CA TYR A 134 -13.87 10.51 16.28
C TYR A 134 -14.93 11.31 15.52
N SER A 135 -14.93 11.29 14.18
CA SER A 135 -15.86 12.08 13.36
C SER A 135 -17.25 11.44 13.17
N GLY A 136 -17.58 10.37 13.90
CA GLY A 136 -18.86 9.66 13.78
C GLY A 136 -19.01 8.84 12.49
N LEU A 137 -17.99 8.83 11.61
CA LEU A 137 -17.95 7.98 10.42
C LEU A 137 -18.04 6.50 10.79
N SER A 138 -17.34 6.09 11.85
CA SER A 138 -17.39 4.70 12.35
C SER A 138 -18.73 4.31 13.00
N GLU A 139 -19.52 5.28 13.47
CA GLU A 139 -20.80 5.02 14.16
C GLU A 139 -21.94 4.71 13.17
N ASN A 140 -21.79 5.10 11.90
CA ASN A 140 -22.79 4.94 10.84
C ASN A 140 -22.48 3.80 9.86
N ILE A 141 -21.47 2.96 10.13
CA ILE A 141 -21.03 1.85 9.26
C ILE A 141 -21.40 0.50 9.88
#